data_AF-A0A9Q1KNT1-F1
#
_entry.id   AF-A0A9Q1KNT1-F1
#
_cell.length_a   1.000
_cell.length_b   1.000
_cell.length_c   1.000
_cell.angle_alpha   90.00
_cell.angle_beta   90.00
_cell.angle_gamma   90.00
#
_symmetry.space_group_name_H-M   'P 1'
#
loop_
_entity.id
_entity.type
_entity.pdbx_description
1 polymer ?
#
loop_
_entity_poly.entity_id
_entity_poly.type
_entity_poly.pdbx_seq_one_letter_code
_entity_poly.pdbx_strand_id
1 'polypeptide(L)'
;MAAMNSQSRLSSFSSSSSSSSSYIPRHKTQFPPRMYPFSLFPPPNSPKSLHHKHLFLIICLSFLPFLLYLLSLYRSLHLPSSSSFGLVIHISQSYSQILVFRSLNEVSGTPFSGQTSHSMSAYPGLSGPDPDVLVRAVLKLLKFAEDKVPSSEWKGTKVQLIITADDDGVGRVLEECRKVLRSSGFLFRDDWASVLRGQDEGLYSWLAVNYALGYIGNKPQETAGVIVLGKSAMQVSFANSEPAVSNFTGAIRLAGVSYHLYTQSMQQFGQDVIWKLLHEQGSQDLRSFSENNERTVSNPCIPRGYELTLHASDGKLVKSHGAGNFSACKSVLMNLLNGRQGKCVHPPCELTTSILNELERKPYPRQTFFLTSELQGLVPKASVSAMEEVGQHFCGDDWETLKGQYHIDSRDLSRSCFSHAFVAAVLDNSFGIPLDDKRYRAEFAAGSTQIDWRLGAFLFQSVVEPLDNQVEDLDTQIVRNGSISYLLLFAVALVFILLVAFFVMKLRKPQYKTIYDLERGHYIITRVPR
;
A
#
# COMPACT_ATOMS: atom_id res chain seq x y z
N MET A 1 2.43 -65.82 53.99
CA MET A 1 3.23 -65.68 52.75
C MET A 1 3.69 -67.08 52.37
N ALA A 2 2.81 -67.90 51.80
CA ALA A 2 2.59 -68.06 50.35
C ALA A 2 3.88 -68.53 49.66
N ALA A 3 4.19 -69.84 49.64
CA ALA A 3 3.66 -70.91 48.78
C ALA A 3 3.90 -70.69 47.27
N MET A 4 4.24 -71.65 46.41
CA MET A 4 4.89 -72.98 46.44
C MET A 4 4.80 -73.48 44.97
N ASN A 5 5.86 -74.12 44.45
CA ASN A 5 5.83 -75.25 43.49
C ASN A 5 5.16 -75.12 42.09
N SER A 6 5.57 -75.80 41.02
CA SER A 6 6.70 -76.70 40.73
C SER A 6 6.65 -77.09 39.24
N GLN A 7 7.85 -77.26 38.64
CA GLN A 7 8.29 -78.35 37.73
C GLN A 7 7.41 -78.73 36.51
N SER A 8 7.86 -78.49 35.27
CA SER A 8 8.86 -79.25 34.48
C SER A 8 8.47 -80.71 34.15
N ARG A 9 8.41 -81.06 32.84
CA ARG A 9 9.24 -82.13 32.23
C ARG A 9 9.04 -82.26 30.71
N LEU A 10 10.17 -82.29 30.02
CA LEU A 10 10.37 -82.86 28.69
C LEU A 10 10.17 -84.39 28.73
N SER A 11 9.79 -85.01 27.60
CA SER A 11 10.72 -85.74 26.71
C SER A 11 10.01 -86.84 25.91
N SER A 12 10.31 -86.87 24.61
CA SER A 12 10.34 -87.99 23.66
C SER A 12 10.17 -89.41 24.20
N PHE A 13 9.44 -90.27 23.48
CA PHE A 13 9.90 -91.63 23.15
C PHE A 13 9.09 -92.25 22.01
N SER A 14 9.81 -92.91 21.11
CA SER A 14 9.36 -93.75 20.00
C SER A 14 9.54 -95.23 20.34
N SER A 15 8.61 -96.10 19.93
CA SER A 15 8.78 -97.57 19.76
C SER A 15 7.50 -98.16 19.15
N SER A 16 7.50 -98.68 17.90
CA SER A 16 7.57 -100.13 17.53
C SER A 16 6.59 -101.02 18.30
N SER A 17 5.76 -101.93 17.78
CA SER A 17 5.78 -102.87 16.63
C SER A 17 4.39 -103.59 16.63
N SER A 18 3.79 -104.06 15.53
CA SER A 18 3.84 -105.50 15.14
C SER A 18 3.07 -105.81 13.83
N SER A 19 3.70 -106.63 12.98
CA SER A 19 3.24 -107.61 11.95
C SER A 19 1.73 -107.87 11.73
N SER A 20 1.21 -108.16 10.52
CA SER A 20 1.63 -109.26 9.62
C SER A 20 1.01 -109.22 8.19
N SER A 21 1.86 -109.59 7.20
CA SER A 21 1.69 -110.42 5.97
C SER A 21 0.40 -110.31 5.11
N SER A 22 0.48 -110.03 3.80
CA SER A 22 0.84 -111.03 2.76
C SER A 22 1.03 -110.41 1.34
N TYR A 23 1.37 -111.25 0.35
CA TYR A 23 2.41 -111.09 -0.69
C TYR A 23 1.88 -111.12 -2.16
N ILE A 24 2.30 -110.14 -3.01
CA ILE A 24 2.82 -110.11 -4.43
C ILE A 24 2.34 -111.18 -5.49
N PRO A 25 2.24 -110.95 -6.84
CA PRO A 25 1.95 -109.75 -7.70
C PRO A 25 1.00 -110.07 -8.92
N ARG A 26 0.80 -109.13 -9.88
CA ARG A 26 0.67 -109.49 -11.32
C ARG A 26 1.27 -108.44 -12.27
N HIS A 27 1.75 -108.98 -13.40
CA HIS A 27 2.58 -108.42 -14.46
C HIS A 27 1.93 -107.37 -15.37
N LYS A 28 2.82 -106.61 -16.03
CA LYS A 28 2.70 -105.66 -17.15
C LYS A 28 1.82 -106.12 -18.32
N THR A 29 1.17 -105.15 -18.99
CA THR A 29 1.10 -104.92 -20.47
C THR A 29 0.36 -103.58 -20.67
N GLN A 30 1.00 -102.47 -21.07
CA GLN A 30 1.47 -102.02 -22.40
C GLN A 30 0.43 -101.25 -23.26
N PHE A 31 0.72 -99.95 -23.41
CA PHE A 31 0.52 -98.99 -24.52
C PHE A 31 -0.82 -98.24 -24.75
N PRO A 32 -0.75 -96.95 -25.19
CA PRO A 32 -1.80 -95.94 -25.03
C PRO A 32 -2.66 -95.72 -26.29
N PRO A 33 -3.84 -95.08 -26.17
CA PRO A 33 -4.53 -94.53 -27.34
C PRO A 33 -4.00 -93.13 -27.71
N ARG A 34 -3.76 -92.96 -29.01
CA ARG A 34 -3.46 -91.70 -29.71
C ARG A 34 -4.41 -90.57 -29.31
N MET A 35 -3.86 -89.44 -28.86
CA MET A 35 -4.55 -88.14 -28.96
C MET A 35 -4.32 -87.56 -30.36
N TYR A 36 -5.39 -87.24 -31.06
CA TYR A 36 -5.37 -86.39 -32.25
C TYR A 36 -5.06 -84.94 -31.84
N PRO A 37 -4.12 -84.23 -32.48
CA PRO A 37 -3.96 -82.81 -32.26
C PRO A 37 -5.01 -82.04 -33.05
N PHE A 38 -6.11 -81.63 -32.40
CA PHE A 38 -6.89 -80.49 -32.86
C PHE A 38 -6.24 -79.22 -32.32
N SER A 39 -5.57 -78.45 -33.17
CA SER A 39 -5.62 -76.98 -33.18
C SER A 39 -4.66 -76.40 -34.23
N LEU A 40 -5.20 -76.09 -35.40
CA LEU A 40 -4.69 -75.02 -36.26
C LEU A 40 -5.79 -73.95 -36.31
N PHE A 41 -5.88 -73.16 -35.23
CA PHE A 41 -6.41 -71.81 -35.31
C PHE A 41 -5.24 -70.87 -34.94
N PRO A 42 -4.91 -69.88 -35.79
CA PRO A 42 -3.90 -68.90 -35.42
C PRO A 42 -4.39 -68.13 -34.19
N PRO A 43 -3.48 -67.64 -33.32
CA PRO A 43 -3.90 -66.85 -32.18
C PRO A 43 -4.61 -65.59 -32.71
N PRO A 44 -5.73 -65.16 -32.09
CA PRO A 44 -6.31 -63.87 -32.43
C PRO A 44 -5.27 -62.81 -32.08
N ASN A 45 -4.88 -62.00 -33.07
CA ASN A 45 -4.13 -60.78 -32.87
C ASN A 45 -4.90 -59.88 -31.91
N SER A 46 -4.59 -59.97 -30.62
CA SER A 46 -5.21 -59.11 -29.62
C SER A 46 -4.61 -57.71 -29.74
N PRO A 47 -5.42 -56.64 -29.85
CA PRO A 47 -4.92 -55.26 -29.85
C PRO A 47 -4.57 -54.84 -28.41
N LYS A 48 -3.69 -55.58 -27.71
CA LYS A 48 -3.28 -55.27 -26.33
C LYS A 48 -2.21 -54.16 -26.25
N SER A 49 -1.52 -53.88 -27.36
CA SER A 49 -0.41 -52.92 -27.44
C SER A 49 -0.86 -51.45 -27.49
N LEU A 50 -1.97 -51.14 -28.18
CA LEU A 50 -2.42 -49.75 -28.35
C LEU A 50 -2.94 -49.16 -27.03
N HIS A 51 -3.66 -49.96 -26.25
CA HIS A 51 -4.36 -49.49 -25.05
C HIS A 51 -3.40 -49.13 -23.89
N HIS A 52 -2.24 -49.81 -23.79
CA HIS A 52 -1.21 -49.49 -22.78
C HIS A 52 -0.46 -48.20 -23.13
N LYS A 53 -0.25 -47.91 -24.43
CA LYS A 53 0.37 -46.66 -24.88
C LYS A 53 -0.50 -45.44 -24.57
N HIS A 54 -1.82 -45.54 -24.80
CA HIS A 54 -2.74 -44.46 -24.45
C HIS A 54 -2.88 -44.27 -22.93
N LEU A 55 -2.86 -45.35 -22.14
CA LEU A 55 -2.90 -45.25 -20.68
C LEU A 55 -1.64 -44.56 -20.12
N PHE A 56 -0.46 -44.91 -20.64
CA PHE A 56 0.79 -44.26 -20.25
C PHE A 56 0.80 -42.77 -20.62
N LEU A 57 0.29 -42.41 -21.81
CA LEU A 57 0.19 -41.02 -22.24
C LEU A 57 -0.73 -40.18 -21.34
N ILE A 58 -1.88 -40.75 -20.93
CA ILE A 58 -2.82 -40.11 -19.99
C ILE A 58 -2.18 -39.88 -18.62
N ILE A 59 -1.43 -40.88 -18.12
CA ILE A 59 -0.69 -40.76 -16.86
C ILE A 59 0.35 -39.64 -16.96
N CYS A 60 1.17 -39.61 -18.02
CA CYS A 60 2.16 -38.55 -18.23
C CYS A 60 1.53 -37.15 -18.32
N LEU A 61 0.41 -36.99 -19.03
CA LEU A 61 -0.31 -35.72 -19.16
C LEU A 61 -0.85 -35.22 -17.80
N SER A 62 -1.23 -36.14 -16.90
CA SER A 62 -1.71 -35.77 -15.56
C SER A 62 -0.62 -35.27 -14.61
N PHE A 63 0.65 -35.62 -14.84
CA PHE A 63 1.78 -35.14 -14.05
C PHE A 63 2.27 -33.76 -14.48
N LEU A 64 1.93 -33.30 -15.70
CA LEU A 64 2.29 -31.99 -16.22
C LEU A 64 1.82 -30.82 -15.32
N PRO A 65 0.54 -30.74 -14.88
CA PRO A 65 0.11 -29.68 -13.96
C PRO A 65 0.78 -29.74 -12.59
N PHE A 66 1.13 -30.94 -12.10
CA PHE A 66 1.87 -31.09 -10.85
C PHE A 66 3.31 -30.59 -10.98
N LEU A 67 3.96 -30.85 -12.12
CA LEU A 67 5.29 -30.33 -12.42
C LEU A 67 5.27 -28.79 -12.53
N LEU A 68 4.26 -28.24 -13.20
CA LEU A 68 4.05 -26.79 -13.29
C LEU A 68 3.78 -26.17 -11.91
N TYR A 69 3.04 -26.85 -11.05
CA TYR A 69 2.84 -26.45 -9.65
C TYR A 69 4.16 -26.46 -8.86
N LEU A 70 4.97 -27.51 -8.96
CA LEU A 70 6.28 -27.56 -8.30
C LEU A 70 7.24 -26.48 -8.81
N LEU A 71 7.22 -26.17 -10.11
CA LEU A 71 7.96 -25.05 -10.71
C LEU A 71 7.46 -23.70 -10.18
N SER A 72 6.15 -23.52 -10.06
CA SER A 72 5.54 -22.32 -9.44
C SER A 72 5.96 -22.18 -7.98
N LEU A 73 5.89 -23.25 -7.20
CA LEU A 73 6.27 -23.28 -5.78
C LEU A 73 7.76 -23.01 -5.60
N TYR A 74 8.61 -23.64 -6.41
CA TYR A 74 10.05 -23.40 -6.45
C TYR A 74 10.35 -21.93 -6.77
N ARG A 75 9.66 -21.35 -7.78
CA ARG A 75 9.81 -19.94 -8.14
C ARG A 75 9.35 -19.02 -7.00
N SER A 76 8.28 -19.38 -6.30
CA SER A 76 7.78 -18.65 -5.13
C SER A 76 8.70 -18.72 -3.91
N LEU A 77 9.49 -19.79 -3.76
CA LEU A 77 10.38 -20.01 -2.62
C LEU A 77 11.81 -19.50 -2.87
N HIS A 78 12.28 -19.50 -4.13
CA HIS A 78 13.67 -19.22 -4.48
C HIS A 78 13.93 -17.95 -5.30
N LEU A 79 12.90 -17.26 -5.83
CA LEU A 79 13.14 -15.89 -6.30
C LEU A 79 13.24 -14.96 -5.07
N PRO A 80 14.26 -14.10 -4.98
CA PRO A 80 14.26 -13.02 -4.01
C PRO A 80 12.98 -12.19 -4.20
N SER A 81 12.40 -11.74 -3.08
CA SER A 81 11.21 -10.89 -3.09
C SER A 81 11.42 -9.73 -4.07
N SER A 82 10.61 -9.67 -5.13
CA SER A 82 10.70 -8.61 -6.13
C SER A 82 10.35 -7.30 -5.44
N SER A 83 11.34 -6.42 -5.25
CA SER A 83 11.06 -5.06 -4.76
C SER A 83 10.38 -4.29 -5.88
N SER A 84 9.17 -3.80 -5.63
CA SER A 84 8.47 -2.92 -6.58
C SER A 84 8.78 -1.45 -6.27
N PHE A 85 8.69 -0.59 -7.28
CA PHE A 85 9.00 0.83 -7.15
C PHE A 85 7.82 1.71 -7.58
N GLY A 86 7.77 2.90 -7.02
CA GLY A 86 6.82 3.94 -7.37
C GLY A 86 7.49 5.30 -7.43
N LEU A 87 7.09 6.13 -8.39
CA LEU A 87 7.65 7.47 -8.60
C LEU A 87 6.52 8.50 -8.51
N VAL A 88 6.73 9.56 -7.74
CA VAL A 88 5.85 10.73 -7.73
C VAL A 88 6.68 11.97 -8.00
N ILE A 89 6.34 12.68 -9.08
CA ILE A 89 6.88 13.98 -9.42
C ILE A 89 5.87 15.04 -9.00
N HIS A 90 6.31 15.99 -8.19
CA HIS A 90 5.53 17.14 -7.79
C HIS A 90 6.15 18.42 -8.32
N ILE A 91 5.36 19.21 -9.03
CA ILE A 91 5.75 20.53 -9.53
C ILE A 91 4.96 21.58 -8.74
N SER A 92 5.69 22.39 -7.97
CA SER A 92 5.14 23.56 -7.27
C SER A 92 5.43 24.85 -8.05
N GLN A 93 4.98 25.98 -7.51
CA GLN A 93 5.35 27.30 -8.04
C GLN A 93 6.88 27.52 -8.04
N SER A 94 7.58 27.04 -7.01
CA SER A 94 9.00 27.36 -6.78
C SER A 94 9.99 26.29 -7.24
N TYR A 95 9.60 25.01 -7.16
CA TYR A 95 10.48 23.88 -7.45
C TYR A 95 9.72 22.70 -8.05
N SER A 96 10.47 21.80 -8.68
CA SER A 96 10.01 20.46 -9.06
C SER A 96 10.76 19.42 -8.23
N GLN A 97 10.10 18.38 -7.74
CA GLN A 97 10.71 17.36 -6.90
C GLN A 97 10.21 15.97 -7.26
N ILE A 98 11.08 14.97 -7.21
CA ILE A 98 10.72 13.55 -7.36
C ILE A 98 10.94 12.78 -6.07
N LEU A 99 10.02 11.88 -5.77
CA LEU A 99 10.14 10.88 -4.71
C LEU A 99 10.16 9.48 -5.33
N VAL A 100 11.09 8.66 -4.84
CA VAL A 100 11.21 7.24 -5.20
C VAL A 100 10.80 6.40 -4.00
N PHE A 101 9.70 5.67 -4.15
CA PHE A 101 9.20 4.69 -3.20
C PHE A 101 9.71 3.30 -3.56
N ARG A 102 10.11 2.53 -2.54
CA ARG A 102 10.47 1.13 -2.68
C ARG A 102 9.56 0.29 -1.79
N SER A 103 8.85 -0.64 -2.41
CA SER A 103 8.17 -1.72 -1.75
C SER A 103 9.17 -2.83 -1.43
N LEU A 104 9.29 -3.17 -0.15
CA LEU A 104 9.77 -4.47 0.26
C LEU A 104 8.51 -5.28 0.49
N ASN A 105 8.30 -6.35 -0.28
CA ASN A 105 7.24 -7.32 -0.02
C ASN A 105 7.55 -7.99 1.34
N GLU A 106 7.21 -7.33 2.44
CA GLU A 106 7.14 -7.95 3.76
C GLU A 106 5.72 -8.40 4.04
N VAL A 107 5.66 -9.52 4.75
CA VAL A 107 4.56 -10.46 4.97
C VAL A 107 3.33 -9.84 5.69
N SER A 108 3.28 -8.51 5.84
CA SER A 108 2.33 -7.77 6.68
C SER A 108 1.18 -7.07 5.93
N GLY A 109 1.01 -7.30 4.62
CA GLY A 109 -0.12 -6.72 3.87
C GLY A 109 -0.03 -5.20 3.63
N THR A 110 1.12 -4.59 3.93
CA THR A 110 1.40 -3.17 3.63
C THR A 110 2.38 -3.08 2.46
N PRO A 111 1.93 -2.70 1.24
CA PRO A 111 2.75 -2.82 0.04
C PRO A 111 3.93 -1.84 -0.07
N PHE A 112 4.07 -0.81 0.77
CA PHE A 112 5.17 0.15 0.72
C PHE A 112 5.60 0.46 2.15
N SER A 113 6.91 0.41 2.43
CA SER A 113 7.39 1.08 3.64
C SER A 113 7.03 2.56 3.47
N GLY A 114 6.40 3.19 4.46
CA GLY A 114 6.12 4.64 4.45
C GLY A 114 7.38 5.51 4.37
N GLN A 115 8.53 4.89 4.14
CA GLN A 115 9.84 5.48 3.98
C GLN A 115 10.13 5.80 2.52
N THR A 116 10.35 7.08 2.21
CA THR A 116 10.93 7.49 0.93
C THR A 116 12.34 6.91 0.84
N SER A 117 12.63 6.16 -0.23
CA SER A 117 13.98 5.61 -0.41
C SER A 117 14.94 6.69 -0.88
N HIS A 118 14.49 7.54 -1.80
CA HIS A 118 15.28 8.61 -2.38
C HIS A 118 14.41 9.80 -2.79
N SER A 119 14.97 11.02 -2.74
CA SER A 119 14.33 12.24 -3.24
C SER A 119 15.34 13.16 -3.91
N MET A 120 14.88 13.97 -4.87
CA MET A 120 15.68 15.02 -5.50
C MET A 120 14.78 16.20 -5.91
N SER A 121 15.27 17.42 -5.67
CA SER A 121 14.63 18.66 -6.13
C SER A 121 15.40 19.28 -7.30
N ALA A 122 14.69 19.93 -8.20
CA ALA A 122 15.20 20.70 -9.33
C ALA A 122 14.47 22.05 -9.42
N TYR A 123 15.17 23.07 -9.89
CA TYR A 123 14.64 24.41 -10.13
C TYR A 123 14.67 24.74 -11.63
N PRO A 124 13.70 25.53 -12.15
CA PRO A 124 12.59 26.19 -11.45
C PRO A 124 11.35 25.29 -11.26
N GLY A 125 10.35 25.81 -10.53
CA GLY A 125 8.96 25.34 -10.59
C GLY A 125 8.15 26.04 -11.70
N LEU A 126 6.84 26.15 -11.54
CA LEU A 126 5.95 26.80 -12.52
C LEU A 126 6.23 28.30 -12.74
N SER A 127 6.76 29.02 -11.73
CA SER A 127 7.06 30.45 -11.85
C SER A 127 8.30 30.76 -12.72
N GLY A 128 8.87 29.76 -13.41
CA GLY A 128 9.95 29.93 -14.38
C GLY A 128 9.45 30.49 -15.73
N PRO A 129 10.31 31.12 -16.53
CA PRO A 129 9.90 31.91 -17.70
C PRO A 129 9.45 31.11 -18.94
N ASP A 130 9.53 29.76 -18.95
CA ASP A 130 9.23 28.95 -20.15
C ASP A 130 8.91 27.48 -19.80
N PRO A 131 7.83 26.86 -20.35
CA PRO A 131 7.57 25.42 -20.30
C PRO A 131 8.78 24.53 -20.65
N ASP A 132 9.63 24.94 -21.59
CA ASP A 132 10.80 24.16 -22.01
C ASP A 132 11.85 24.03 -20.89
N VAL A 133 11.97 25.05 -20.04
CA VAL A 133 12.86 25.01 -18.87
C VAL A 133 12.35 24.00 -17.85
N LEU A 134 11.03 23.96 -17.66
CA LEU A 134 10.39 23.03 -16.73
C LEU A 134 10.50 21.58 -17.22
N VAL A 135 10.31 21.33 -18.52
CA VAL A 135 10.55 20.02 -19.15
C VAL A 135 11.97 19.54 -18.88
N ARG A 136 12.98 20.42 -19.00
CA ARG A 136 14.37 20.08 -18.65
C ARG A 136 14.55 19.73 -17.17
N ALA A 137 13.81 20.36 -16.26
CA ALA A 137 13.81 20.00 -14.85
C ALA A 137 13.23 18.60 -14.65
N VAL A 138 12.08 18.28 -15.27
CA VAL A 138 11.46 16.94 -15.21
C VAL A 138 12.39 15.87 -15.77
N LEU A 139 13.08 16.12 -16.89
CA LEU A 139 14.07 15.20 -17.45
C LEU A 139 15.23 14.92 -16.48
N LYS A 140 15.72 15.94 -15.75
CA LYS A 140 16.74 15.74 -14.71
C LYS A 140 16.23 14.86 -13.57
N LEU A 141 14.97 15.05 -13.16
CA LEU A 141 14.34 14.24 -12.12
C LEU A 141 14.16 12.78 -12.56
N LEU A 142 13.77 12.54 -13.82
CA LEU A 142 13.66 11.20 -14.37
C LEU A 142 15.01 10.50 -14.44
N LYS A 143 16.06 11.19 -14.89
CA LYS A 143 17.41 10.65 -14.90
C LYS A 143 17.88 10.23 -13.49
N PHE A 144 17.54 11.02 -12.48
CA PHE A 144 17.79 10.63 -11.10
C PHE A 144 17.04 9.35 -10.71
N ALA A 145 15.77 9.18 -11.12
CA ALA A 145 15.03 7.95 -10.86
C ALA A 145 15.61 6.74 -11.62
N GLU A 146 16.08 6.91 -12.85
CA GLU A 146 16.77 5.87 -13.63
C GLU A 146 18.00 5.33 -12.89
N ASP A 147 18.75 6.21 -12.20
CA ASP A 147 19.90 5.81 -11.38
C ASP A 147 19.50 5.06 -10.09
N LYS A 148 18.25 5.18 -9.63
CA LYS A 148 17.76 4.56 -8.38
C LYS A 148 16.93 3.30 -8.60
N VAL A 149 16.27 3.17 -9.75
CA VAL A 149 15.40 2.04 -10.07
C VAL A 149 16.15 1.08 -11.01
N PRO A 150 16.27 -0.23 -10.69
CA PRO A 150 16.88 -1.19 -11.59
C PRO A 150 16.19 -1.21 -12.96
N SER A 151 16.97 -1.28 -14.04
CA SER A 151 16.45 -1.22 -15.42
C SER A 151 15.44 -2.32 -15.76
N SER A 152 15.51 -3.48 -15.09
CA SER A 152 14.53 -4.55 -15.21
C SER A 152 13.14 -4.18 -14.67
N GLU A 153 13.06 -3.22 -13.75
CA GLU A 153 11.83 -2.81 -13.06
C GLU A 153 11.16 -1.58 -13.72
N TRP A 154 11.81 -0.90 -14.67
CA TRP A 154 11.31 0.35 -15.24
C TRP A 154 9.90 0.21 -15.81
N LYS A 155 9.66 -0.84 -16.62
CA LYS A 155 8.34 -1.08 -17.25
C LYS A 155 7.22 -1.36 -16.25
N GLY A 156 7.54 -1.82 -15.04
CA GLY A 156 6.56 -2.07 -13.98
C GLY A 156 6.42 -0.91 -12.99
N THR A 157 7.36 0.03 -13.02
CA THR A 157 7.43 1.14 -12.07
C THR A 157 6.52 2.27 -12.54
N LYS A 158 5.46 2.54 -11.77
CA LYS A 158 4.53 3.64 -12.06
C LYS A 158 5.17 4.99 -11.79
N VAL A 159 4.98 5.94 -12.70
CA VAL A 159 5.30 7.36 -12.48
C VAL A 159 4.04 8.21 -12.48
N GLN A 160 3.85 9.00 -11.44
CA GLN A 160 2.73 9.94 -11.28
C GLN A 160 3.27 11.37 -11.31
N LEU A 161 2.52 12.29 -11.91
CA LEU A 161 2.83 13.72 -11.94
C LEU A 161 1.70 14.52 -11.30
N ILE A 162 2.06 15.38 -10.35
CA ILE A 162 1.11 16.23 -9.66
C ILE A 162 1.63 17.66 -9.70
N ILE A 163 0.79 18.59 -10.13
CA ILE A 163 1.15 20.01 -10.29
C ILE A 163 0.31 20.85 -9.32
N THR A 164 0.94 21.61 -8.44
CA THR A 164 0.25 22.63 -7.62
C THR A 164 0.27 23.96 -8.36
N ALA A 165 -0.89 24.43 -8.79
CA ALA A 165 -1.04 25.68 -9.51
C ALA A 165 -2.30 26.43 -9.06
N ASP A 166 -2.23 27.76 -9.16
CA ASP A 166 -3.30 28.65 -8.72
C ASP A 166 -4.25 29.06 -9.88
N ASP A 167 -4.01 28.59 -11.11
CA ASP A 167 -4.71 29.09 -12.30
C ASP A 167 -4.91 28.00 -13.39
N ASP A 168 -5.87 28.21 -14.30
CA ASP A 168 -6.28 27.26 -15.35
C ASP A 168 -5.26 27.14 -16.52
N GLY A 169 -4.19 27.95 -16.51
CA GLY A 169 -3.16 28.01 -17.57
C GLY A 169 -2.18 26.83 -17.63
N VAL A 170 -2.32 25.81 -16.78
CA VAL A 170 -1.37 24.68 -16.64
C VAL A 170 -1.48 23.66 -17.78
N GLY A 171 -2.56 23.70 -18.57
CA GLY A 171 -2.84 22.68 -19.60
C GLY A 171 -1.67 22.43 -20.56
N ARG A 172 -0.98 23.49 -21.00
CA ARG A 172 0.20 23.37 -21.88
C ARG A 172 1.36 22.66 -21.18
N VAL A 173 1.67 23.05 -19.94
CA VAL A 173 2.74 22.44 -19.14
C VAL A 173 2.45 20.97 -18.88
N LEU A 174 1.21 20.65 -18.52
CA LEU A 174 0.79 19.29 -18.24
C LEU A 174 0.96 18.39 -19.47
N GLU A 175 0.63 18.89 -20.67
CA GLU A 175 0.79 18.12 -21.91
C GLU A 175 2.25 17.90 -22.29
N GLU A 176 3.12 18.91 -22.13
CA GLU A 176 4.55 18.72 -22.38
C GLU A 176 5.16 17.71 -21.41
N CYS A 177 4.79 17.77 -20.12
CA CYS A 177 5.22 16.76 -19.16
C CYS A 177 4.69 15.35 -19.50
N ARG A 178 3.43 15.22 -19.97
CA ARG A 178 2.88 13.92 -20.43
C ARG A 178 3.72 13.33 -21.55
N LYS A 179 4.12 14.11 -22.55
CA LYS A 179 4.99 13.65 -23.64
C LYS A 179 6.31 13.08 -23.10
N VAL A 180 6.95 13.80 -22.20
CA VAL A 180 8.21 13.37 -21.56
C VAL A 180 8.00 12.07 -20.79
N LEU A 181 6.96 11.96 -19.98
CA LEU A 181 6.69 10.78 -19.16
C LEU A 181 6.36 9.53 -19.99
N ARG A 182 5.58 9.67 -21.08
CA ARG A 182 5.33 8.58 -22.04
C ARG A 182 6.63 8.02 -22.63
N SER A 183 7.65 8.87 -22.82
CA SER A 183 8.94 8.48 -23.38
C SER A 183 9.98 7.99 -22.35
N SER A 184 9.68 8.05 -21.05
CA SER A 184 10.65 7.80 -19.97
C SER A 184 11.03 6.32 -19.77
N GLY A 185 10.27 5.38 -20.34
CA GLY A 185 10.43 3.95 -20.09
C GLY A 185 9.77 3.44 -18.79
N PHE A 186 9.37 4.35 -17.89
CA PHE A 186 8.51 4.05 -16.76
C PHE A 186 7.04 3.88 -17.18
N LEU A 187 6.26 3.15 -16.39
CA LEU A 187 4.83 2.98 -16.63
C LEU A 187 4.10 4.29 -16.35
N PHE A 188 3.44 4.85 -17.36
CA PHE A 188 2.71 6.12 -17.28
C PHE A 188 1.37 6.05 -18.00
N ARG A 189 0.37 6.76 -17.48
CA ARG A 189 -0.90 7.06 -18.15
C ARG A 189 -1.23 8.54 -18.01
N ASP A 190 -1.91 9.11 -18.99
CA ASP A 190 -2.19 10.55 -19.03
C ASP A 190 -3.03 11.05 -17.86
N ASP A 191 -3.90 10.19 -17.33
CA ASP A 191 -4.75 10.46 -16.17
C ASP A 191 -3.99 10.44 -14.83
N TRP A 192 -2.73 9.97 -14.83
CA TRP A 192 -1.82 10.06 -13.69
C TRP A 192 -1.03 11.38 -13.64
N ALA A 193 -1.24 12.26 -14.63
CA ALA A 193 -0.80 13.64 -14.60
C ALA A 193 -1.99 14.55 -14.29
N SER A 194 -2.00 15.14 -13.09
CA SER A 194 -3.12 15.94 -12.58
C SER A 194 -2.67 17.24 -11.90
N VAL A 195 -3.63 18.15 -11.74
CA VAL A 195 -3.48 19.37 -10.92
C VAL A 195 -3.95 19.05 -9.50
N LEU A 196 -3.14 19.39 -8.50
CA LEU A 196 -3.46 19.20 -7.09
C LEU A 196 -4.52 20.21 -6.67
N ARG A 197 -5.73 19.74 -6.38
CA ARG A 197 -6.74 20.55 -5.71
C ARG A 197 -6.49 20.49 -4.22
N GLY A 198 -6.79 21.56 -3.49
CA GLY A 198 -6.59 21.59 -2.03
C GLY A 198 -7.31 20.46 -1.29
N GLN A 199 -8.47 20.02 -1.77
CA GLN A 199 -9.17 18.86 -1.20
C GLN A 199 -8.44 17.53 -1.45
N ASP A 200 -7.79 17.38 -2.61
CA ASP A 200 -7.02 16.17 -2.92
C ASP A 200 -5.79 16.09 -2.00
N GLU A 201 -5.14 17.22 -1.70
CA GLU A 201 -4.01 17.29 -0.76
C GLU A 201 -4.39 16.81 0.66
N GLY A 202 -5.56 17.22 1.16
CA GLY A 202 -6.08 16.76 2.44
C GLY A 202 -6.36 15.25 2.44
N LEU A 203 -7.01 14.74 1.39
CA LEU A 203 -7.29 13.30 1.23
C LEU A 203 -6.00 12.48 1.15
N TYR A 204 -5.03 12.91 0.35
CA TYR A 204 -3.74 12.23 0.21
C TYR A 204 -2.96 12.25 1.53
N SER A 205 -2.98 13.37 2.26
CA SER A 205 -2.36 13.45 3.58
C SER A 205 -3.02 12.49 4.59
N TRP A 206 -4.36 12.43 4.60
CA TRP A 206 -5.10 11.47 5.43
C TRP A 206 -4.71 10.02 5.12
N LEU A 207 -4.60 9.68 3.84
CA LEU A 207 -4.20 8.35 3.41
C LEU A 207 -2.76 8.04 3.81
N ALA A 208 -1.82 8.96 3.59
CA ALA A 208 -0.42 8.78 3.95
C ALA A 208 -0.24 8.55 5.47
N VAL A 209 -0.91 9.38 6.30
CA VAL A 209 -0.84 9.27 7.77
C VAL A 209 -1.45 7.96 8.25
N ASN A 210 -2.69 7.66 7.86
CA ASN A 210 -3.35 6.44 8.34
C ASN A 210 -2.67 5.18 7.81
N TYR A 211 -2.05 5.25 6.63
CA TYR A 211 -1.22 4.16 6.13
C TYR A 211 0.05 3.97 6.96
N ALA A 212 0.79 5.05 7.23
CA ALA A 212 2.01 5.02 8.04
C ALA A 212 1.74 4.55 9.49
N LEU A 213 0.55 4.85 10.03
CA LEU A 213 0.12 4.41 11.36
C LEU A 213 -0.44 2.99 11.37
N GLY A 214 -0.67 2.36 10.21
CA GLY A 214 -1.30 1.03 10.13
C GLY A 214 -2.80 1.04 10.48
N TYR A 215 -3.48 2.17 10.31
CA TYR A 215 -4.92 2.33 10.58
C TYR A 215 -5.81 2.02 9.36
N ILE A 216 -5.22 1.85 8.17
CA ILE A 216 -5.97 1.42 6.98
C ILE A 216 -6.49 0.00 7.18
N GLY A 217 -7.77 -0.23 6.88
CA GLY A 217 -8.50 -1.46 7.18
C GLY A 217 -9.25 -1.44 8.51
N ASN A 218 -8.99 -0.47 9.39
CA ASN A 218 -9.76 -0.27 10.62
C ASN A 218 -11.08 0.44 10.33
N LYS A 219 -11.98 0.47 11.33
CA LYS A 219 -13.25 1.21 11.20
C LYS A 219 -12.98 2.71 11.01
N PRO A 220 -13.83 3.46 10.26
CA PRO A 220 -13.63 4.90 10.05
C PRO A 220 -13.37 5.72 11.34
N GLN A 221 -14.03 5.36 12.44
CA GLN A 221 -13.88 6.03 13.75
C GLN A 221 -12.51 5.79 14.42
N GLU A 222 -11.81 4.73 14.02
CA GLU A 222 -10.50 4.33 14.57
C GLU A 222 -9.34 4.94 13.76
N THR A 223 -9.64 5.61 12.64
CA THR A 223 -8.66 6.35 11.84
C THR A 223 -8.36 7.71 12.47
N ALA A 224 -7.15 8.20 12.22
CA ALA A 224 -6.72 9.52 12.60
C ALA A 224 -7.35 10.59 11.69
N GLY A 225 -7.69 11.73 12.28
CA GLY A 225 -7.90 12.97 11.54
C GLY A 225 -6.56 13.60 11.16
N VAL A 226 -6.53 14.41 10.11
CA VAL A 226 -5.33 15.08 9.63
C VAL A 226 -5.61 16.55 9.37
N ILE A 227 -4.72 17.40 9.85
CA ILE A 227 -4.69 18.84 9.56
C ILE A 227 -3.39 19.10 8.78
N VAL A 228 -3.50 19.70 7.61
CA VAL A 228 -2.38 20.06 6.75
C VAL A 228 -2.25 21.57 6.76
N LEU A 229 -1.09 22.07 7.17
CA LEU A 229 -0.72 23.48 7.09
C LEU A 229 0.15 23.68 5.85
N GLY A 230 -0.49 23.83 4.69
CA GLY A 230 0.18 24.12 3.43
C GLY A 230 0.61 25.58 3.31
N LYS A 231 1.41 25.87 2.29
CA LYS A 231 1.81 27.26 1.97
C LYS A 231 0.64 28.11 1.49
N SER A 232 -0.19 27.58 0.59
CA SER A 232 -1.31 28.33 -0.03
C SER A 232 -2.66 28.12 0.65
N ALA A 233 -2.85 27.02 1.38
CA ALA A 233 -4.08 26.70 2.07
C ALA A 233 -3.83 25.84 3.32
N MET A 234 -4.81 25.80 4.22
CA MET A 234 -4.90 24.80 5.28
C MET A 234 -5.99 23.78 4.93
N GLN A 235 -5.76 22.51 5.22
CA GLN A 235 -6.73 21.44 5.00
C GLN A 235 -7.04 20.68 6.28
N VAL A 236 -8.26 20.18 6.40
CA VAL A 236 -8.70 19.30 7.48
C VAL A 236 -9.42 18.12 6.87
N SER A 237 -8.99 16.91 7.23
CA SER A 237 -9.52 15.65 6.68
C SER A 237 -9.71 14.59 7.75
N PHE A 238 -10.87 13.94 7.78
CA PHE A 238 -11.13 12.80 8.67
C PHE A 238 -12.22 11.90 8.10
N ALA A 239 -12.24 10.63 8.54
CA ALA A 239 -13.23 9.67 8.09
C ALA A 239 -14.50 9.69 8.95
N ASN A 240 -15.63 9.63 8.27
CA ASN A 240 -16.96 9.45 8.81
C ASN A 240 -17.48 8.04 8.50
N SER A 241 -18.31 7.53 9.40
CA SER A 241 -18.98 6.24 9.24
C SER A 241 -20.17 6.32 8.29
N GLU A 242 -20.78 7.49 8.22
CA GLU A 242 -21.92 7.80 7.37
C GLU A 242 -21.54 8.99 6.47
N PRO A 243 -22.16 9.10 5.27
CA PRO A 243 -21.97 10.26 4.41
C PRO A 243 -22.39 11.52 5.16
N ALA A 244 -21.51 12.51 5.28
CA ALA A 244 -21.89 13.80 5.84
C ALA A 244 -22.95 14.46 4.93
N VAL A 245 -23.89 15.19 5.53
CA VAL A 245 -24.95 15.94 4.80
C VAL A 245 -24.37 17.12 4.00
N SER A 246 -23.06 17.41 4.14
CA SER A 246 -22.36 18.50 3.46
C SER A 246 -21.67 18.07 2.16
N ASN A 247 -21.51 19.03 1.25
CA ASN A 247 -21.07 18.85 -0.14
C ASN A 247 -19.60 18.38 -0.36
N PHE A 248 -18.85 18.01 0.68
CA PHE A 248 -17.40 17.79 0.57
C PHE A 248 -16.97 16.43 1.14
N THR A 249 -17.54 15.38 0.54
CA THR A 249 -17.33 14.00 0.97
C THR A 249 -16.89 13.13 -0.21
N GLY A 250 -15.64 12.67 -0.21
CA GLY A 250 -15.16 11.63 -1.12
C GLY A 250 -15.31 10.26 -0.47
N ALA A 251 -15.89 9.27 -1.16
CA ALA A 251 -15.88 7.89 -0.69
C ALA A 251 -14.69 7.16 -1.30
N ILE A 252 -13.91 6.48 -0.47
CA ILE A 252 -12.84 5.59 -0.94
C ILE A 252 -12.99 4.23 -0.30
N ARG A 253 -12.64 3.18 -1.03
CA ARG A 253 -12.63 1.81 -0.51
C ARG A 253 -11.20 1.28 -0.51
N LEU A 254 -10.74 0.85 0.65
CA LEU A 254 -9.37 0.39 0.88
C LEU A 254 -9.37 -0.75 1.89
N ALA A 255 -8.68 -1.84 1.55
CA ALA A 255 -8.58 -3.03 2.40
C ALA A 255 -9.97 -3.56 2.83
N GLY A 256 -10.93 -3.55 1.90
CA GLY A 256 -12.31 -3.99 2.16
C GLY A 256 -13.17 -3.05 3.02
N VAL A 257 -12.67 -1.89 3.43
CA VAL A 257 -13.41 -0.88 4.22
C VAL A 257 -13.70 0.36 3.38
N SER A 258 -14.95 0.84 3.46
CA SER A 258 -15.35 2.11 2.85
C SER A 258 -15.19 3.25 3.85
N TYR A 259 -14.49 4.30 3.44
CA TYR A 259 -14.26 5.52 4.19
C TYR A 259 -14.99 6.68 3.51
N HIS A 260 -15.89 7.34 4.23
CA HIS A 260 -16.47 8.62 3.79
C HIS A 260 -15.62 9.74 4.36
N LEU A 261 -14.74 10.32 3.53
CA LEU A 261 -13.80 11.34 3.98
C LEU A 261 -14.44 12.72 3.90
N TYR A 262 -14.59 13.38 5.05
CA TYR A 262 -14.76 14.82 5.09
C TYR A 262 -13.43 15.46 4.76
N THR A 263 -13.40 16.41 3.82
CA THR A 263 -12.20 17.23 3.58
C THR A 263 -12.57 18.67 3.27
N GLN A 264 -12.00 19.59 4.04
CA GLN A 264 -12.17 21.03 3.84
C GLN A 264 -10.82 21.68 3.55
N SER A 265 -10.77 22.53 2.53
CA SER A 265 -9.60 23.32 2.16
C SER A 265 -9.89 24.80 2.36
N MET A 266 -8.98 25.51 3.03
CA MET A 266 -9.15 26.88 3.48
C MET A 266 -7.97 27.74 3.02
N GLN A 267 -8.11 28.34 1.84
CA GLN A 267 -7.05 29.13 1.19
C GLN A 267 -6.61 30.33 2.03
N GLN A 268 -7.54 30.94 2.77
CA GLN A 268 -7.27 32.11 3.59
C GLN A 268 -6.40 31.80 4.83
N PHE A 269 -6.10 30.53 5.11
CA PHE A 269 -5.24 30.08 6.21
C PHE A 269 -3.91 29.48 5.73
N GLY A 270 -3.54 29.66 4.45
CA GLY A 270 -2.22 29.26 3.96
C GLY A 270 -1.08 30.02 4.65
N GLN A 271 0.02 29.32 4.95
CA GLN A 271 1.17 29.90 5.65
C GLN A 271 1.79 31.10 4.90
N ASP A 272 1.95 31.03 3.58
CA ASP A 272 2.48 32.14 2.77
C ASP A 272 1.50 33.31 2.69
N VAL A 273 0.20 33.02 2.73
CA VAL A 273 -0.86 34.05 2.73
C VAL A 273 -0.80 34.86 4.02
N ILE A 274 -0.69 34.18 5.17
CA ILE A 274 -0.60 34.84 6.48
C ILE A 274 0.77 35.50 6.67
N TRP A 275 1.84 34.87 6.20
CA TRP A 275 3.18 35.47 6.18
C TRP A 275 3.17 36.79 5.41
N LYS A 276 2.60 36.82 4.20
CA LYS A 276 2.52 38.06 3.41
C LYS A 276 1.74 39.16 4.14
N LEU A 277 0.62 38.82 4.78
CA LEU A 277 -0.15 39.79 5.57
C LEU A 277 0.62 40.35 6.76
N LEU A 278 1.38 39.52 7.48
CA LEU A 278 2.19 39.96 8.61
C LEU A 278 3.14 41.08 8.17
N HIS A 279 3.72 40.94 6.98
CA HIS A 279 4.61 41.94 6.40
C HIS A 279 3.87 43.19 5.92
N GLU A 280 2.70 43.02 5.30
CA GLU A 280 1.86 44.15 4.88
C GLU A 280 1.35 44.96 6.07
N GLN A 281 0.92 44.32 7.16
CA GLN A 281 0.49 45.01 8.38
C GLN A 281 1.64 45.78 9.02
N GLY A 282 2.82 45.15 9.16
CA GLY A 282 4.02 45.86 9.65
C GLY A 282 4.38 47.07 8.78
N SER A 283 4.16 46.99 7.46
CA SER A 283 4.35 48.12 6.55
C SER A 283 3.27 49.21 6.67
N GLN A 284 2.04 48.87 7.06
CA GLN A 284 0.96 49.83 7.29
C GLN A 284 1.09 50.55 8.62
N ASP A 285 1.48 49.84 9.69
CA ASP A 285 1.80 50.44 10.99
C ASP A 285 2.95 51.45 10.85
N LEU A 286 3.87 51.22 9.92
CA LEU A 286 4.90 52.20 9.55
C LEU A 286 4.38 53.45 8.82
N ARG A 287 3.24 53.37 8.13
CA ARG A 287 2.66 54.49 7.37
C ARG A 287 1.81 55.40 8.24
N SER A 288 1.14 54.86 9.25
CA SER A 288 0.28 55.62 10.17
C SER A 288 1.07 56.53 11.11
N PHE A 289 2.34 56.20 11.37
CA PHE A 289 3.30 57.08 12.00
C PHE A 289 4.29 57.53 10.93
N SER A 290 4.28 58.75 10.40
CA SER A 290 5.47 59.25 9.68
C SER A 290 5.61 60.75 9.74
N GLU A 291 6.71 61.18 10.35
CA GLU A 291 7.38 62.43 9.97
C GLU A 291 8.90 62.44 10.20
N ASN A 292 9.59 61.34 10.58
CA ASN A 292 11.07 61.35 10.59
C ASN A 292 11.77 59.97 10.65
N ASN A 293 12.91 59.93 9.92
CA ASN A 293 14.09 59.06 9.81
C ASN A 293 14.00 57.52 9.95
N GLU A 294 14.84 56.83 9.15
CA GLU A 294 15.01 55.36 9.00
C GLU A 294 14.44 54.54 10.17
N ARG A 295 13.28 53.91 9.92
CA ARG A 295 12.56 53.16 10.95
C ARG A 295 12.81 51.68 10.78
N THR A 296 13.51 51.12 11.76
CA THR A 296 13.69 49.69 11.94
C THR A 296 12.41 49.08 12.51
N VAL A 297 11.77 48.18 11.77
CA VAL A 297 10.59 47.42 12.25
C VAL A 297 11.06 46.15 12.95
N SER A 298 10.77 46.07 14.25
CA SER A 298 10.97 44.86 15.04
C SER A 298 9.89 43.83 14.71
N ASN A 299 10.27 42.67 14.15
CA ASN A 299 9.34 41.59 13.84
C ASN A 299 9.52 40.43 14.84
N PRO A 300 8.52 40.15 15.71
CA PRO A 300 8.64 39.08 16.71
C PRO A 300 8.62 37.68 16.11
N CYS A 301 8.12 37.52 14.88
CA CYS A 301 8.00 36.24 14.18
C CYS A 301 9.24 35.84 13.38
N ILE A 302 10.26 36.71 13.37
CA ILE A 302 11.55 36.48 12.73
C ILE A 302 12.60 36.27 13.83
N PRO A 303 13.47 35.23 13.73
CA PRO A 303 14.51 34.98 14.73
C PRO A 303 15.41 36.19 14.99
N ARG A 304 15.90 36.29 16.22
CA ARG A 304 16.74 37.41 16.65
C ARG A 304 18.02 37.49 15.80
N GLY A 305 18.36 38.69 15.31
CA GLY A 305 19.58 38.92 14.55
C GLY A 305 19.47 38.65 13.03
N TYR A 306 18.32 38.16 12.55
CA TYR A 306 18.06 38.11 11.12
C TYR A 306 17.54 39.47 10.60
N GLU A 307 18.17 40.00 9.55
CA GLU A 307 17.70 41.20 8.86
C GLU A 307 16.93 40.83 7.59
N LEU A 308 15.66 41.21 7.53
CA LEU A 308 14.83 41.03 6.35
C LEU A 308 14.61 42.36 5.65
N THR A 309 15.01 42.45 4.39
CA THR A 309 14.72 43.60 3.55
C THR A 309 13.37 43.40 2.87
N LEU A 310 12.41 44.27 3.17
CA LEU A 310 11.06 44.24 2.62
C LEU A 310 10.91 45.28 1.52
N HIS A 311 10.33 44.88 0.40
CA HIS A 311 9.84 45.81 -0.60
C HIS A 311 8.45 46.28 -0.18
N ALA A 312 8.33 47.54 0.26
CA ALA A 312 7.03 48.14 0.51
C ALA A 312 6.30 48.36 -0.82
N SER A 313 4.96 48.38 -0.80
CA SER A 313 4.12 48.52 -2.00
C SER A 313 4.35 49.83 -2.78
N ASP A 314 5.03 50.81 -2.16
CA ASP A 314 5.48 52.09 -2.73
C ASP A 314 6.93 52.06 -3.27
N GLY A 315 7.56 50.90 -3.36
CA GLY A 315 8.92 50.73 -3.89
C GLY A 315 10.04 51.10 -2.91
N LYS A 316 9.71 51.53 -1.69
CA LYS A 316 10.69 51.79 -0.62
C LYS A 316 11.17 50.49 0.03
N LEU A 317 12.47 50.40 0.28
CA LEU A 317 13.08 49.32 1.04
C LEU A 317 12.89 49.59 2.55
N VAL A 318 12.20 48.69 3.24
CA VAL A 318 12.05 48.70 4.69
C VAL A 318 12.94 47.62 5.27
N LYS A 319 13.84 47.98 6.19
CA LYS A 319 14.64 47.01 6.95
C LYS A 319 13.85 46.58 8.19
N SER A 320 13.48 45.30 8.24
CA SER A 320 12.90 44.69 9.42
C SER A 320 13.97 43.89 10.16
N HIS A 321 14.14 44.15 11.45
CA HIS A 321 15.02 43.39 12.32
C HIS A 321 14.19 42.31 13.03
N GLY A 322 14.68 41.07 12.97
CA GLY A 322 14.13 39.97 13.74
C GLY A 322 14.36 40.18 15.23
N ALA A 323 13.26 40.16 15.99
CA ALA A 323 13.30 40.32 17.44
C ALA A 323 13.12 39.01 18.20
N GLY A 324 12.61 37.96 17.52
CA GLY A 324 12.59 36.62 18.08
C GLY A 324 11.77 36.49 19.36
N ASN A 325 10.46 36.71 19.29
CA ASN A 325 9.58 36.59 20.45
C ASN A 325 8.35 35.77 20.09
N PHE A 326 8.35 34.50 20.50
CA PHE A 326 7.30 33.54 20.19
C PHE A 326 5.92 34.02 20.67
N SER A 327 5.80 34.45 21.93
CA SER A 327 4.52 34.86 22.50
C SER A 327 3.93 36.08 21.80
N ALA A 328 4.78 37.09 21.53
CA ALA A 328 4.35 38.27 20.77
C ALA A 328 3.98 37.90 19.33
N CYS A 329 4.73 37.01 18.68
CA CYS A 329 4.39 36.51 17.36
C CYS A 329 3.03 35.79 17.35
N LYS A 330 2.82 34.85 18.29
CA LYS A 330 1.55 34.12 18.44
C LYS A 330 0.38 35.09 18.61
N SER A 331 0.50 36.12 19.44
CA SER A 331 -0.54 37.14 19.62
C SER A 331 -0.86 37.92 18.35
N VAL A 332 0.16 38.33 17.58
CA VAL A 332 -0.06 39.00 16.29
C VAL A 332 -0.77 38.09 15.30
N LEU A 333 -0.37 36.82 15.23
CA LEU A 333 -0.99 35.83 14.36
C LEU A 333 -2.43 35.54 14.74
N MET A 334 -2.75 35.44 16.03
CA MET A 334 -4.14 35.29 16.50
C MET A 334 -5.03 36.44 16.03
N ASN A 335 -4.55 37.68 16.10
CA ASN A 335 -5.29 38.84 15.63
C ASN A 335 -5.55 38.77 14.11
N LEU A 336 -4.55 38.36 13.32
CA LEU A 336 -4.69 38.17 11.88
C LEU A 336 -5.70 37.08 11.52
N LEU A 337 -5.68 35.96 12.25
CA LEU A 337 -6.60 34.84 12.06
C LEU A 337 -8.05 35.25 12.39
N ASN A 338 -8.26 35.96 13.49
CA ASN A 338 -9.57 36.47 13.90
C ASN A 338 -10.16 37.45 12.88
N GLY A 339 -9.34 38.35 12.33
CA GLY A 339 -9.78 39.29 11.30
C GLY A 339 -10.24 38.62 9.99
N ARG A 340 -9.91 37.34 9.78
CA ARG A 340 -10.29 36.58 8.58
C ARG A 340 -11.54 35.71 8.72
N GLN A 341 -11.93 35.36 9.94
CA GLN A 341 -13.19 34.62 10.16
C GLN A 341 -14.41 35.41 9.63
N GLY A 342 -14.36 36.75 9.60
CA GLY A 342 -15.46 37.60 9.12
C GLY A 342 -15.46 38.01 7.63
N LYS A 343 -14.44 37.67 6.82
CA LYS A 343 -14.27 38.20 5.43
C LYS A 343 -14.49 37.16 4.34
N CYS A 344 -15.56 36.41 4.46
CA CYS A 344 -15.72 35.17 3.74
C CYS A 344 -16.86 35.30 2.72
N VAL A 345 -16.57 34.97 1.45
CA VAL A 345 -17.38 35.38 0.27
C VAL A 345 -18.64 34.50 0.10
N HIS A 346 -18.67 33.29 0.66
CA HIS A 346 -19.81 32.38 0.58
C HIS A 346 -20.11 31.73 1.95
N PRO A 347 -21.30 31.96 2.54
CA PRO A 347 -21.75 31.26 3.75
C PRO A 347 -21.91 29.74 3.53
N PRO A 348 -21.77 28.91 4.58
CA PRO A 348 -21.51 29.29 5.97
C PRO A 348 -20.02 29.47 6.24
N CYS A 349 -19.64 30.68 6.63
CA CYS A 349 -18.28 31.03 7.05
C CYS A 349 -18.09 30.82 8.54
N GLU A 350 -18.59 29.69 8.99
CA GLU A 350 -18.59 29.19 10.35
C GLU A 350 -17.49 28.12 10.44
N LEU A 351 -16.25 28.57 10.20
CA LEU A 351 -15.07 27.74 9.95
C LEU A 351 -14.79 26.73 11.08
N THR A 352 -14.96 27.21 12.31
CA THR A 352 -14.64 26.47 13.53
C THR A 352 -15.87 25.75 14.06
N THR A 353 -17.06 26.35 13.97
CA THR A 353 -18.30 25.71 14.42
C THR A 353 -18.70 24.56 13.50
N SER A 354 -18.52 24.60 12.17
CA SER A 354 -18.86 23.43 11.34
C SER A 354 -17.95 22.23 11.59
N ILE A 355 -16.64 22.45 11.78
CA ILE A 355 -15.69 21.36 12.09
C ILE A 355 -15.93 20.88 13.53
N LEU A 356 -15.97 21.78 14.51
CA LEU A 356 -16.22 21.41 15.91
C LEU A 356 -17.59 20.77 16.10
N ASN A 357 -18.66 21.28 15.47
CA ASN A 357 -19.97 20.65 15.54
C ASN A 357 -19.96 19.25 14.92
N GLU A 358 -19.18 19.00 13.86
CA GLU A 358 -19.03 17.67 13.27
C GLU A 358 -18.20 16.73 14.18
N LEU A 359 -17.21 17.28 14.90
CA LEU A 359 -16.41 16.55 15.90
C LEU A 359 -17.20 16.28 17.19
N GLU A 360 -18.06 17.20 17.62
CA GLU A 360 -18.86 17.15 18.84
C GLU A 360 -20.14 16.33 18.69
N ARG A 361 -20.72 16.23 17.47
CA ARG A 361 -21.92 15.42 17.20
C ARG A 361 -21.71 13.91 17.35
N LYS A 362 -20.48 13.44 17.60
CA LYS A 362 -20.17 12.01 17.65
C LYS A 362 -19.99 11.46 19.06
N PRO A 363 -20.57 10.29 19.36
CA PRO A 363 -20.43 9.61 20.66
C PRO A 363 -19.07 8.94 20.89
N TYR A 364 -18.08 9.10 19.99
CA TYR A 364 -16.78 8.42 20.06
C TYR A 364 -15.68 9.39 20.51
N PRO A 365 -15.17 9.27 21.75
CA PRO A 365 -14.39 10.33 22.40
C PRO A 365 -12.90 10.42 21.99
N ARG A 366 -12.44 9.78 20.90
CA ARG A 366 -11.00 9.66 20.60
C ARG A 366 -10.64 9.57 19.11
N GLN A 367 -11.04 10.52 18.28
CA GLN A 367 -10.29 10.72 17.02
C GLN A 367 -9.05 11.55 17.34
N THR A 368 -7.87 10.93 17.18
CA THR A 368 -6.60 11.65 17.30
C THR A 368 -6.32 12.39 16.01
N PHE A 369 -6.04 13.69 16.11
CA PHE A 369 -5.63 14.50 14.97
C PHE A 369 -4.11 14.57 14.88
N PHE A 370 -3.62 14.41 13.65
CA PHE A 370 -2.23 14.57 13.26
C PHE A 370 -2.08 15.85 12.46
N LEU A 371 -1.00 16.57 12.73
CA LEU A 371 -0.73 17.86 12.12
C LEU A 371 0.54 17.78 11.29
N THR A 372 0.45 18.16 10.02
CA THR A 372 1.59 18.24 9.10
C THR A 372 1.73 19.66 8.56
N SER A 373 2.97 20.10 8.31
CA SER A 373 3.30 21.44 7.80
C SER A 373 4.35 21.31 6.70
N GLU A 374 4.21 22.11 5.65
CA GLU A 374 5.19 22.17 4.56
C GLU A 374 6.46 22.99 4.92
N LEU A 375 6.43 23.79 5.99
CA LEU A 375 7.62 24.51 6.46
C LEU A 375 8.49 23.60 7.33
N GLN A 376 9.75 23.44 6.93
CA GLN A 376 10.73 22.60 7.63
C GLN A 376 11.13 23.21 8.99
N GLY A 377 11.51 22.36 9.96
CA GLY A 377 12.10 22.77 11.23
C GLY A 377 11.24 22.57 12.49
N LEU A 378 10.09 21.89 12.39
CA LEU A 378 9.25 21.55 13.54
C LEU A 378 9.73 20.26 14.23
N VAL A 379 9.56 20.16 15.55
CA VAL A 379 10.07 19.04 16.39
C VAL A 379 9.18 17.79 16.32
N PRO A 380 9.75 16.57 16.35
CA PRO A 380 9.00 15.34 16.19
C PRO A 380 8.35 14.84 17.47
N LYS A 381 7.11 14.36 17.31
CA LYS A 381 6.30 13.67 18.32
C LYS A 381 6.20 14.44 19.64
N ALA A 382 5.52 15.58 19.59
CA ALA A 382 5.30 16.42 20.76
C ALA A 382 3.80 16.65 20.98
N SER A 383 3.41 16.88 22.24
CA SER A 383 2.14 17.55 22.51
C SER A 383 2.20 18.97 21.92
N VAL A 384 1.03 19.58 21.71
CA VAL A 384 0.99 20.97 21.24
C VAL A 384 1.72 21.90 22.21
N SER A 385 1.65 21.64 23.52
CA SER A 385 2.44 22.34 24.54
C SER A 385 3.95 22.22 24.36
N ALA A 386 4.48 21.02 24.09
CA ALA A 386 5.91 20.82 23.86
C ALA A 386 6.39 21.54 22.58
N MET A 387 5.52 21.70 21.58
CA MET A 387 5.84 22.49 20.39
C MET A 387 5.92 23.99 20.69
N GLU A 388 5.14 24.52 21.63
CA GLU A 388 5.30 25.92 22.06
C GLU A 388 6.62 26.14 22.78
N GLU A 389 7.06 25.20 23.63
CA GLU A 389 8.36 25.27 24.31
C GLU A 389 9.51 25.32 23.29
N VAL A 390 9.44 24.46 22.27
CA VAL A 390 10.40 24.47 21.15
C VAL A 390 10.34 25.81 20.41
N GLY A 391 9.14 26.30 20.10
CA GLY A 391 8.96 27.59 19.41
C GLY A 391 9.53 28.75 20.21
N GLN A 392 9.36 28.75 21.54
CA GLN A 392 9.94 29.75 22.43
C GLN A 392 11.47 29.72 22.40
N HIS A 393 12.08 28.54 22.47
CA HIS A 393 13.53 28.38 22.35
C HIS A 393 14.04 28.85 20.98
N PHE A 394 13.46 28.30 19.91
CA PHE A 394 13.88 28.60 18.54
C PHE A 394 13.75 30.09 18.20
N CYS A 395 12.62 30.73 18.57
CA CYS A 395 12.44 32.15 18.32
C CYS A 395 13.41 33.01 19.15
N GLY A 396 13.73 32.60 20.39
CA GLY A 396 14.60 33.35 21.28
C GLY A 396 16.10 33.26 20.96
N ASP A 397 16.50 32.24 20.20
CA ASP A 397 17.88 32.01 19.79
C ASP A 397 18.38 33.05 18.76
N ASP A 398 19.70 33.26 18.78
CA ASP A 398 20.37 34.11 17.79
C ASP A 398 20.51 33.41 16.44
N TRP A 399 20.32 34.18 15.37
CA TRP A 399 20.36 33.71 14.00
C TRP A 399 21.63 32.95 13.61
N GLU A 400 22.80 33.36 14.09
CA GLU A 400 24.06 32.68 13.77
C GLU A 400 24.16 31.32 14.48
N THR A 401 23.58 31.20 15.69
CA THR A 401 23.44 29.93 16.39
C THR A 401 22.52 28.97 15.63
N LEU A 402 21.36 29.47 15.18
CA LEU A 402 20.39 28.69 14.43
C LEU A 402 20.97 28.16 13.11
N LYS A 403 21.73 28.98 12.38
CA LYS A 403 22.44 28.55 11.17
C LYS A 403 23.44 27.42 11.44
N GLY A 404 24.16 27.50 12.57
CA GLY A 404 25.14 26.48 12.95
C GLY A 404 24.49 25.16 13.37
N GLN A 405 23.29 25.22 13.96
CA GLN A 405 22.57 24.07 14.49
C GLN A 405 21.72 23.35 13.44
N TYR A 406 21.10 24.09 12.51
CA TYR A 406 20.15 23.57 11.53
C TYR A 406 20.67 23.69 10.10
N HIS A 407 20.72 22.56 9.40
CA HIS A 407 21.15 22.50 7.99
C HIS A 407 19.95 22.71 7.05
N ILE A 408 19.27 23.85 7.17
CA ILE A 408 18.08 24.23 6.40
C ILE A 408 18.40 25.48 5.58
N ASP A 409 17.73 25.68 4.43
CA ASP A 409 17.87 26.92 3.64
C ASP A 409 17.57 28.16 4.51
N SER A 410 18.36 29.23 4.34
CA SER A 410 18.23 30.43 5.17
C SER A 410 16.84 31.06 5.10
N ARG A 411 16.14 30.97 3.96
CA ARG A 411 14.77 31.48 3.85
C ARG A 411 13.81 30.68 4.72
N ASP A 412 13.90 29.35 4.67
CA ASP A 412 13.03 28.47 5.44
C ASP A 412 13.35 28.57 6.94
N LEU A 413 14.64 28.60 7.30
CA LEU A 413 15.09 28.78 8.69
C LEU A 413 14.60 30.12 9.28
N SER A 414 14.61 31.20 8.50
CA SER A 414 14.09 32.50 8.94
C SER A 414 12.58 32.51 9.20
N ARG A 415 11.84 31.58 8.58
CA ARG A 415 10.39 31.42 8.71
C ARG A 415 9.98 30.40 9.77
N SER A 416 10.92 29.62 10.31
CA SER A 416 10.61 28.59 11.29
C SER A 416 10.01 29.17 12.58
N CYS A 417 10.46 30.33 13.06
CA CYS A 417 9.86 30.97 14.25
C CYS A 417 8.36 31.29 14.00
N PHE A 418 8.05 31.92 12.87
CA PHE A 418 6.67 32.13 12.43
C PHE A 418 5.89 30.82 12.30
N SER A 419 6.47 29.77 11.71
CA SER A 419 5.77 28.51 11.51
C SER A 419 5.34 27.89 12.84
N HIS A 420 6.23 27.83 13.83
CA HIS A 420 5.91 27.33 15.17
C HIS A 420 4.78 28.15 15.82
N ALA A 421 4.88 29.48 15.79
CA ALA A 421 3.88 30.37 16.37
C ALA A 421 2.53 30.31 15.63
N PHE A 422 2.56 30.14 14.31
CA PHE A 422 1.38 30.00 13.45
C PHE A 422 0.62 28.72 13.78
N VAL A 423 1.33 27.60 13.89
CA VAL A 423 0.73 26.32 14.26
C VAL A 423 0.02 26.45 15.63
N ALA A 424 0.72 27.01 16.62
CA ALA A 424 0.15 27.24 17.95
C ALA A 424 -1.07 28.17 17.90
N ALA A 425 -1.01 29.27 17.15
CA ALA A 425 -2.11 30.22 17.00
C ALA A 425 -3.33 29.58 16.32
N VAL A 426 -3.15 28.76 15.30
CA VAL A 426 -4.25 28.07 14.59
C VAL A 426 -4.96 27.06 15.50
N LEU A 427 -4.21 26.25 16.25
CA LEU A 427 -4.81 25.23 17.13
C LEU A 427 -5.61 25.86 18.28
N ASP A 428 -5.06 26.90 18.90
CA ASP A 428 -5.68 27.62 20.00
C ASP A 428 -6.90 28.44 19.52
N ASN A 429 -6.74 29.23 18.46
CA ASN A 429 -7.77 30.16 17.98
C ASN A 429 -8.79 29.53 17.02
N SER A 430 -8.33 28.82 15.99
CA SER A 430 -9.19 28.34 14.90
C SER A 430 -9.89 27.02 15.21
N PHE A 431 -9.37 26.26 16.17
CA PHE A 431 -9.98 25.00 16.60
C PHE A 431 -10.44 25.01 18.06
N GLY A 432 -10.11 26.04 18.85
CA GLY A 432 -10.50 26.11 20.27
C GLY A 432 -9.93 24.96 21.10
N ILE A 433 -8.80 24.38 20.67
CA ILE A 433 -8.20 23.21 21.29
C ILE A 433 -7.25 23.68 22.40
N PRO A 434 -7.50 23.33 23.68
CA PRO A 434 -6.54 23.57 24.73
C PRO A 434 -5.25 22.80 24.44
N LEU A 435 -4.11 23.46 24.60
CA LEU A 435 -2.78 22.95 24.23
C LEU A 435 -2.37 21.67 24.99
N ASP A 436 -3.03 21.42 26.14
CA ASP A 436 -2.82 20.24 26.99
C ASP A 436 -3.72 19.04 26.63
N ASP A 437 -4.59 19.17 25.63
CA ASP A 437 -5.50 18.10 25.22
C ASP A 437 -4.75 16.98 24.47
N LYS A 438 -4.58 15.85 25.16
CA LYS A 438 -3.91 14.64 24.65
C LYS A 438 -4.60 13.98 23.45
N ARG A 439 -5.83 14.39 23.10
CA ARG A 439 -6.51 13.95 21.87
C ARG A 439 -5.84 14.49 20.62
N TYR A 440 -5.12 15.61 20.72
CA TYR A 440 -4.45 16.24 19.58
C TYR A 440 -2.96 15.98 19.67
N ARG A 441 -2.38 15.43 18.61
CA ARG A 441 -0.94 15.16 18.54
C ARG A 441 -0.34 15.91 17.38
N ALA A 442 0.57 16.81 17.71
CA ALA A 442 1.42 17.44 16.73
C ALA A 442 2.58 16.48 16.42
N GLU A 443 2.43 15.68 15.37
CA GLU A 443 3.53 14.87 14.86
C GLU A 443 4.15 15.55 13.64
N PHE A 444 5.15 16.37 13.91
CA PHE A 444 5.96 16.96 12.86
C PHE A 444 7.21 16.14 12.57
N ALA A 445 7.70 16.22 11.35
CA ALA A 445 8.88 15.48 10.94
C ALA A 445 10.15 16.14 11.49
N ALA A 446 10.82 15.48 12.43
CA ALA A 446 12.27 15.54 12.53
C ALA A 446 12.81 14.13 12.79
N GLY A 447 13.91 13.80 12.12
CA GLY A 447 14.55 12.48 12.24
C GLY A 447 14.02 11.42 11.27
N SER A 448 14.61 11.41 10.08
CA SER A 448 14.69 10.34 9.07
C SER A 448 13.49 10.01 8.18
N THR A 449 12.22 10.34 8.49
CA THR A 449 11.18 10.30 7.43
C THR A 449 9.91 11.13 7.69
N GLN A 450 9.60 11.99 6.73
CA GLN A 450 8.36 12.78 6.66
C GLN A 450 7.23 11.92 6.09
N ILE A 451 6.07 11.91 6.76
CA ILE A 451 4.84 11.41 6.14
C ILE A 451 4.41 12.46 5.12
N ASP A 452 4.72 12.18 3.86
CA ASP A 452 4.48 13.09 2.75
C ASP A 452 3.15 12.74 2.06
N TRP A 453 2.33 13.75 1.76
CA TRP A 453 1.05 13.55 1.07
C TRP A 453 1.22 12.82 -0.27
N ARG A 454 2.38 12.95 -0.93
CA ARG A 454 2.70 12.24 -2.18
C ARG A 454 2.70 10.73 -2.02
N LEU A 455 3.03 10.21 -0.84
CA LEU A 455 2.85 8.78 -0.55
C LEU A 455 1.37 8.41 -0.65
N GLY A 456 0.50 9.22 -0.04
CA GLY A 456 -0.94 9.04 -0.12
C GLY A 456 -1.48 9.17 -1.54
N ALA A 457 -0.98 10.12 -2.33
CA ALA A 457 -1.36 10.26 -3.73
C ALA A 457 -1.01 9.00 -4.55
N PHE A 458 0.17 8.44 -4.31
CA PHE A 458 0.60 7.21 -4.94
C PHE A 458 -0.22 5.99 -4.50
N LEU A 459 -0.53 5.88 -3.21
CA LEU A 459 -1.40 4.85 -2.65
C LEU A 459 -2.81 4.95 -3.20
N PHE A 460 -3.35 6.16 -3.32
CA PHE A 460 -4.66 6.43 -3.88
C PHE A 460 -4.75 5.87 -5.30
N GLN A 461 -3.73 6.11 -6.11
CA GLN A 461 -3.68 5.63 -7.49
C GLN A 461 -3.41 4.12 -7.62
N SER A 462 -2.81 3.49 -6.61
CA SER A 462 -2.29 2.13 -6.71
C SER A 462 -3.08 1.07 -5.94
N VAL A 463 -3.80 1.47 -4.88
CA VAL A 463 -4.39 0.53 -3.90
C VAL A 463 -5.89 0.78 -3.68
N VAL A 464 -6.43 1.96 -4.03
CA VAL A 464 -7.87 2.23 -3.86
C VAL A 464 -8.69 1.35 -4.79
N GLU A 465 -9.66 0.66 -4.21
CA GLU A 465 -10.59 -0.24 -4.90
C GLU A 465 -11.70 0.59 -5.58
N PRO A 466 -12.15 0.19 -6.79
CA PRO A 466 -13.35 0.77 -7.39
C PRO A 466 -14.56 0.55 -6.48
N LEU A 467 -15.41 1.58 -6.32
CA LEU A 467 -16.62 1.49 -5.50
C LEU A 467 -17.69 0.55 -6.09
N ASP A 468 -17.66 0.30 -7.40
CA ASP A 468 -18.72 -0.41 -8.16
C ASP A 468 -18.57 -1.95 -8.23
N ASN A 469 -17.63 -2.56 -7.51
CA ASN A 469 -17.38 -3.99 -7.65
C ASN A 469 -18.35 -4.85 -6.80
N GLN A 470 -19.52 -5.14 -7.37
CA GLN A 470 -20.39 -6.24 -6.91
C GLN A 470 -20.44 -7.45 -7.87
N VAL A 471 -19.74 -7.47 -9.02
CA VAL A 471 -19.96 -8.55 -10.02
C VAL A 471 -18.71 -9.21 -10.67
N GLU A 472 -17.47 -8.71 -10.53
CA GLU A 472 -16.32 -9.30 -11.28
C GLU A 472 -15.29 -10.09 -10.44
N ASP A 473 -15.59 -10.43 -9.17
CA ASP A 473 -14.59 -11.06 -8.30
C ASP A 473 -14.50 -12.60 -8.46
N LEU A 474 -15.37 -13.22 -9.27
CA LEU A 474 -15.29 -14.68 -9.48
C LEU A 474 -14.28 -15.07 -10.58
N ASP A 475 -14.14 -14.27 -11.64
CA ASP A 475 -13.25 -14.61 -12.77
C ASP A 475 -11.80 -14.14 -12.57
N THR A 476 -11.57 -13.06 -11.82
CA THR A 476 -10.21 -12.52 -11.61
C THR A 476 -9.46 -13.19 -10.44
N GLN A 477 -10.17 -13.72 -9.44
CA GLN A 477 -9.58 -14.45 -8.32
C GLN A 477 -9.02 -15.82 -8.75
N ILE A 478 -9.61 -16.44 -9.78
CA ILE A 478 -9.13 -17.71 -10.36
C ILE A 478 -7.82 -17.51 -11.13
N VAL A 479 -7.63 -16.35 -11.76
CA VAL A 479 -6.42 -16.04 -12.55
C VAL A 479 -5.24 -15.58 -11.68
N ARG A 480 -5.50 -14.90 -10.55
CA ARG A 480 -4.44 -14.36 -9.67
C ARG A 480 -3.78 -15.41 -8.77
N ASN A 481 -4.47 -16.51 -8.47
CA ASN A 481 -3.91 -17.65 -7.72
C ASN A 481 -3.55 -18.82 -8.64
N GLY A 482 -2.56 -18.62 -9.52
CA GLY A 482 -2.07 -19.66 -10.44
C GLY A 482 -1.80 -21.00 -9.73
N SER A 483 -1.27 -20.97 -8.51
CA SER A 483 -1.01 -22.14 -7.67
C SER A 483 -2.26 -22.97 -7.34
N ILE A 484 -3.39 -22.31 -7.04
CA ILE A 484 -4.66 -22.96 -6.73
C ILE A 484 -5.28 -23.55 -7.99
N SER A 485 -5.18 -22.82 -9.11
CA SER A 485 -5.66 -23.30 -10.42
C SER A 485 -4.94 -24.60 -10.85
N TYR A 486 -3.62 -24.68 -10.67
CA TYR A 486 -2.86 -25.92 -10.96
C TYR A 486 -3.22 -27.09 -10.04
N LEU A 487 -3.45 -26.84 -8.74
CA LEU A 487 -3.87 -27.87 -7.78
C LEU A 487 -5.26 -28.42 -8.11
N LEU A 488 -6.19 -27.55 -8.46
CA LEU A 488 -7.54 -27.96 -8.86
C LEU A 488 -7.49 -28.80 -10.14
N LEU A 489 -6.69 -28.37 -11.13
CA LEU A 489 -6.51 -29.06 -12.40
C LEU A 489 -5.86 -30.45 -12.21
N PHE A 490 -4.90 -30.56 -11.30
CA PHE A 490 -4.32 -31.85 -10.90
C PHE A 490 -5.33 -32.76 -10.21
N ALA A 491 -6.13 -32.24 -9.27
CA ALA A 491 -7.16 -33.01 -8.58
C ALA A 491 -8.22 -33.55 -9.56
N VAL A 492 -8.67 -32.72 -10.51
CA VAL A 492 -9.61 -33.13 -11.57
C VAL A 492 -8.98 -34.22 -12.47
N ALA A 493 -7.72 -34.06 -12.86
CA ALA A 493 -7.01 -35.07 -13.66
C ALA A 493 -6.88 -36.42 -12.92
N LEU A 494 -6.61 -36.39 -11.61
CA LEU A 494 -6.51 -37.58 -10.77
C LEU A 494 -7.86 -38.32 -10.65
N VAL A 495 -8.95 -37.58 -10.43
CA VAL A 495 -10.30 -38.15 -10.41
C VAL A 495 -10.65 -38.79 -11.74
N PHE A 496 -10.32 -38.14 -12.87
CA PHE A 496 -10.55 -38.70 -14.19
C PHE A 496 -9.78 -40.02 -14.40
N ILE A 497 -8.51 -40.10 -13.98
CA ILE A 497 -7.72 -41.33 -14.04
C ILE A 497 -8.35 -42.45 -13.21
N LEU A 498 -8.82 -42.13 -12.00
CA LEU A 498 -9.49 -43.11 -11.13
C LEU A 498 -10.79 -43.62 -11.76
N LEU A 499 -11.56 -42.76 -12.42
CA LEU A 499 -12.77 -43.15 -13.14
C LEU A 499 -12.47 -44.03 -14.35
N VAL A 500 -11.45 -43.69 -15.14
CA VAL A 500 -10.99 -44.52 -16.26
C VAL A 500 -10.49 -45.88 -15.76
N ALA A 501 -9.69 -45.91 -14.70
CA ALA A 501 -9.20 -47.14 -14.09
C ALA A 501 -10.36 -48.00 -13.57
N PHE A 502 -11.33 -47.39 -12.89
CA PHE A 502 -12.55 -48.07 -12.43
C PHE A 502 -13.37 -48.64 -13.60
N PHE A 503 -13.55 -47.89 -14.68
CA PHE A 503 -14.28 -48.34 -15.86
C PHE A 503 -13.55 -49.49 -16.57
N VAL A 504 -12.23 -49.41 -16.71
CA VAL A 504 -11.40 -50.50 -17.25
C VAL A 504 -11.47 -51.74 -16.34
N MET A 505 -11.45 -51.58 -15.02
CA MET A 505 -11.62 -52.69 -14.08
C MET A 505 -13.01 -53.33 -14.18
N LYS A 506 -14.07 -52.54 -14.37
CA LYS A 506 -15.43 -53.05 -14.63
C LYS A 506 -15.52 -53.79 -15.97
N LEU A 507 -14.89 -53.27 -17.03
CA LEU A 507 -14.83 -53.92 -18.34
C LEU A 507 -14.02 -55.21 -18.34
N ARG A 508 -13.04 -55.33 -17.43
CA ARG A 508 -12.22 -56.54 -17.23
C ARG A 508 -12.88 -57.61 -16.37
N LYS A 509 -14.08 -57.39 -15.80
CA LYS A 509 -14.77 -58.45 -15.06
C LYS A 509 -15.11 -59.60 -16.02
N PRO A 510 -14.53 -60.80 -15.85
CA PRO A 510 -14.90 -61.95 -16.66
C PRO A 510 -16.36 -62.31 -16.40
N GLN A 511 -17.13 -62.43 -17.48
CA GLN A 511 -18.49 -62.99 -17.41
C GLN A 511 -18.32 -64.51 -17.28
N TYR A 512 -18.72 -65.05 -16.14
CA TYR A 512 -18.74 -66.50 -15.91
C TYR A 512 -20.15 -67.01 -16.21
N LYS A 513 -20.24 -68.06 -17.04
CA LYS A 513 -21.50 -68.78 -17.24
C LYS A 513 -21.40 -70.10 -16.50
N THR A 514 -22.30 -70.31 -15.56
CA THR A 514 -22.44 -71.56 -14.83
C THR A 514 -23.42 -72.44 -15.60
N ILE A 515 -22.97 -73.59 -16.07
CA ILE A 515 -23.81 -74.58 -16.76
C ILE A 515 -23.89 -75.81 -15.86
N TYR A 516 -25.12 -76.31 -15.62
CA TYR A 516 -25.32 -77.54 -14.84
C TYR A 516 -25.31 -78.73 -15.78
N ASP A 517 -24.37 -79.65 -15.57
CA ASP A 517 -24.26 -80.88 -16.35
C ASP A 517 -25.21 -81.93 -15.75
N LEU A 518 -26.30 -82.22 -16.46
CA LEU A 518 -27.33 -83.16 -16.06
C LEU A 518 -26.87 -84.62 -16.09
N GLU A 519 -25.84 -84.96 -16.86
CA GLU A 519 -25.32 -86.33 -16.96
C GLU A 519 -24.30 -86.65 -15.86
N ARG A 520 -23.56 -85.63 -15.39
CA ARG A 520 -22.48 -85.79 -14.41
C ARG A 520 -22.76 -85.15 -13.04
N GLY A 521 -23.94 -84.57 -12.85
CA GLY A 521 -24.43 -84.09 -11.55
C GLY A 521 -23.60 -82.98 -10.90
N HIS A 522 -22.92 -82.13 -11.67
CA HIS A 522 -22.12 -81.03 -11.13
C HIS A 522 -22.18 -79.75 -11.98
N TYR A 523 -21.83 -78.61 -11.36
CA TYR A 523 -21.79 -77.31 -12.03
C TYR A 523 -20.42 -77.09 -12.69
N ILE A 524 -20.43 -76.66 -13.95
CA ILE A 524 -19.22 -76.26 -14.69
C ILE A 524 -19.24 -74.73 -14.85
N ILE A 525 -18.23 -74.07 -14.29
CA ILE A 525 -18.04 -72.62 -14.44
C ILE A 525 -17.11 -72.38 -15.62
N THR A 526 -17.64 -71.83 -16.72
CA THR A 526 -16.86 -71.50 -17.90
C THR A 526 -16.72 -69.99 -18.07
N ARG A 527 -15.53 -69.55 -18.46
CA ARG A 527 -15.24 -68.14 -18.75
C ARG A 527 -15.75 -67.83 -20.16
N VAL A 528 -16.72 -66.93 -20.29
CA VAL A 528 -17.23 -66.51 -21.59
C VAL A 528 -16.27 -65.47 -22.17
N PRO A 529 -15.58 -65.74 -23.30
CA PRO A 529 -14.85 -64.69 -24.01
C PRO A 529 -15.85 -63.69 -24.57
N ARG A 530 -15.56 -62.40 -24.41
CA ARG A 530 -16.34 -61.32 -25.04
C ARG A 530 -16.00 -61.21 -26.52
#